data_AF-A0A9E5G365-F1
#
_entry.id   AF-A0A9E5G365-F1
#
_cell.length_a   1.000
_cell.length_b   1.000
_cell.length_c   1.000
_cell.angle_alpha   90.00
_cell.angle_beta   90.00
_cell.angle_gamma   90.00
#
_symmetry.space_group_name_H-M   'P 1'
#
loop_
_entity.id
_entity.type
_entity.pdbx_description
1 polymer ?
#
loop_
_entity_poly.entity_id
_entity_poly.type
_entity_poly.pdbx_seq_one_letter_code
_entity_poly.pdbx_strand_id
1 'polypeptide(L)'
;MKGQKLLKVISILMILVSLGAIAAGAFGILDVNDQKTIKTEEGRVAKENIDKLEAGSKTLEENRQAYEDGVAALAAGKTEFEAGQEKLDAGQAQYDAGLAQLEANTAAYEAGKKTLADNAATYAAGKTAYAAGLAQYNAGLAQYNAGLAQYNAGLAEFTSKKAQYDAGLAEYNSKKAQYDAGVAQLNANTAAYLAAKDAVANGQAAYEGLIAVGQAQYDAGLAQYEAGVKALADAKAAGTLPAEIIAAKEAELAAAKVKLDAAKAKLLPYATVMAAISTYESSKAQLDAAVPLLAAAKAQLDAAAPQIAAGQAKLDAAKAQLDPAKAQLDAAKAQLAAGKAKLDEYEAGQAKIAEYEAGKAKLDEAAAQLAAGKEQLGTAATTIEEGKAKLAEFEAGEAQVEAGFATLLENPDVKAKVDAGMDKIAAGREVLAESTVETTNLLMTRLYIYLAIVLAAILGIVAAILGAGAAKMPSIGKIKGGILLGIATVVVSIAACVYGFANTFFKLFDALTLQSAAAIVLVVFSLIFVFAILRYKNALVALMTAE
;
A
#
# COMPACT_ATOMS: atom_id res chain seq x y z
N MET A 1 -3.45 -138.29 18.23
CA MET A 1 -2.56 -137.25 18.81
C MET A 1 -2.19 -136.09 17.86
N LYS A 2 -2.16 -136.24 16.52
CA LYS A 2 -1.71 -135.16 15.60
C LYS A 2 -2.66 -133.95 15.51
N GLY A 3 -3.99 -134.14 15.58
CA GLY A 3 -4.96 -133.05 15.45
C GLY A 3 -5.02 -132.06 16.63
N GLN A 4 -4.82 -132.53 17.86
CA GLN A 4 -4.92 -131.70 19.08
C GLN A 4 -3.71 -130.75 19.24
N LYS A 5 -2.51 -131.19 18.82
CA LYS A 5 -1.31 -130.33 18.78
C LYS A 5 -1.46 -129.24 17.72
N LEU A 6 -2.02 -129.59 16.56
CA LEU A 6 -2.27 -128.65 15.48
C LEU A 6 -3.26 -127.54 15.89
N LEU A 7 -4.37 -127.89 16.56
CA LEU A 7 -5.35 -126.89 17.02
C LEU A 7 -4.75 -125.92 18.05
N LYS A 8 -3.93 -126.41 19.00
CA LYS A 8 -3.23 -125.54 19.98
C LYS A 8 -2.23 -124.60 19.33
N VAL A 9 -1.46 -125.10 18.36
CA VAL A 9 -0.49 -124.27 17.61
C VAL A 9 -1.21 -123.19 16.81
N ILE A 10 -2.31 -123.55 16.14
CA ILE A 10 -3.13 -122.58 15.39
C ILE A 10 -3.79 -121.57 16.33
N SER A 11 -4.30 -121.99 17.51
CA SER A 11 -4.84 -121.08 18.53
C SER A 11 -3.79 -120.10 19.07
N ILE A 12 -2.56 -120.55 19.32
CA ILE A 12 -1.47 -119.68 19.79
C ILE A 12 -1.06 -118.69 18.69
N LEU A 13 -0.91 -119.17 17.45
CA LEU A 13 -0.64 -118.30 16.30
C LEU A 13 -1.76 -117.29 16.09
N MET A 14 -3.02 -117.69 16.30
CA MET A 14 -4.17 -116.80 16.22
C MET A 14 -4.16 -115.71 17.27
N ILE A 15 -3.78 -116.04 18.50
CA ILE A 15 -3.64 -115.06 19.57
C ILE A 15 -2.50 -114.08 19.23
N LEU A 16 -1.36 -114.56 18.73
CA LEU A 16 -0.23 -113.70 18.33
C LEU A 16 -0.59 -112.77 17.15
N VAL A 17 -1.24 -113.31 16.12
CA VAL A 17 -1.73 -112.54 14.96
C VAL A 17 -2.77 -111.50 15.40
N SER A 18 -3.68 -111.88 16.30
CA SER A 18 -4.70 -110.96 16.82
C SER A 18 -4.11 -109.89 17.73
N LEU A 19 -3.10 -110.20 18.56
CA LEU A 19 -2.39 -109.20 19.36
C LEU A 19 -1.63 -108.21 18.46
N GLY A 20 -0.99 -108.68 17.38
CA GLY A 20 -0.37 -107.82 16.38
C GLY A 20 -1.38 -106.92 15.66
N ALA A 21 -2.57 -107.43 15.36
CA ALA A 21 -3.66 -106.65 14.76
C ALA A 21 -4.27 -105.63 15.73
N ILE A 22 -4.38 -105.95 17.03
CA ILE A 22 -4.78 -104.98 18.07
C ILE A 22 -3.75 -103.86 18.17
N ALA A 23 -2.45 -104.17 18.20
CA ALA A 23 -1.40 -103.16 18.23
C ALA A 23 -1.43 -102.28 16.96
N ALA A 24 -1.55 -102.89 15.78
CA ALA A 24 -1.63 -102.17 14.51
C ALA A 24 -2.88 -101.27 14.42
N GLY A 25 -4.02 -101.73 14.94
CA GLY A 25 -5.25 -100.93 15.03
C GLY A 25 -5.16 -99.80 16.05
N ALA A 26 -4.53 -100.02 17.21
CA ALA A 26 -4.28 -98.98 18.21
C ALA A 26 -3.36 -97.87 17.66
N PHE A 27 -2.27 -98.23 16.97
CA PHE A 27 -1.41 -97.28 16.27
C PHE A 27 -2.15 -96.53 15.14
N GLY A 28 -3.06 -97.19 14.42
CA GLY A 28 -3.88 -96.54 13.40
C GLY A 28 -4.88 -95.54 13.97
N ILE A 29 -5.46 -95.83 15.14
CA ILE A 29 -6.34 -94.88 15.84
C ILE A 29 -5.56 -93.65 16.33
N LEU A 30 -4.33 -93.84 16.82
CA LEU A 30 -3.45 -92.73 17.19
C LEU A 30 -3.05 -91.89 15.98
N ASP A 31 -2.67 -92.52 14.86
CA ASP A 31 -2.36 -91.83 13.59
C ASP A 31 -3.55 -91.01 13.07
N VAL A 32 -4.78 -91.54 13.14
CA VAL A 32 -6.00 -90.79 12.79
C VAL A 32 -6.19 -89.59 13.72
N ASN A 33 -5.90 -89.73 15.01
CA ASN A 33 -6.01 -88.64 15.97
C ASN A 33 -4.94 -87.57 15.76
N ASP A 34 -3.70 -87.96 15.44
CA ASP A 34 -2.61 -87.04 15.12
C ASP A 34 -2.89 -86.30 13.80
N GLN A 35 -3.32 -87.01 12.75
CA GLN A 35 -3.74 -86.42 11.48
C GLN A 35 -4.95 -85.49 11.63
N LYS A 36 -5.93 -85.85 12.47
CA LYS A 36 -7.04 -84.97 12.81
C LYS A 36 -6.55 -83.70 13.47
N THR A 37 -5.61 -83.80 14.40
CA THR A 37 -5.02 -82.64 15.10
C THR A 37 -4.27 -81.74 14.12
N ILE A 38 -3.42 -82.31 13.27
CA ILE A 38 -2.67 -81.58 12.23
C ILE A 38 -3.62 -80.88 11.26
N LYS A 39 -4.61 -81.58 10.70
CA LYS A 39 -5.55 -81.01 9.73
C LYS A 39 -6.49 -79.97 10.33
N THR A 40 -6.86 -80.12 11.60
CA THR A 40 -7.62 -79.10 12.32
C THR A 40 -6.78 -77.84 12.50
N GLU A 41 -5.49 -77.98 12.81
CA GLU A 41 -4.58 -76.86 12.97
C GLU A 41 -4.25 -76.17 11.64
N GLU A 42 -3.99 -76.93 10.57
CA GLU A 42 -3.84 -76.41 9.20
C GLU A 42 -5.10 -75.64 8.78
N GLY A 43 -6.28 -76.19 9.02
CA GLY A 43 -7.55 -75.52 8.72
C GLY A 43 -7.79 -74.26 9.56
N ARG A 44 -7.37 -74.27 10.83
CA ARG A 44 -7.40 -73.10 11.71
C ARG A 44 -6.49 -71.99 11.20
N VAL A 45 -5.25 -72.31 10.82
CA VAL A 45 -4.29 -71.36 10.27
C VAL A 45 -4.76 -70.82 8.91
N ALA A 46 -5.30 -71.68 8.05
CA ALA A 46 -5.85 -71.26 6.76
C ALA A 46 -7.02 -70.29 6.95
N LYS A 47 -7.93 -70.57 7.89
CA LYS A 47 -9.02 -69.67 8.27
C LYS A 47 -8.51 -68.33 8.78
N GLU A 48 -7.56 -68.37 9.71
CA GLU A 48 -6.96 -67.15 10.29
C GLU A 48 -6.29 -66.28 9.21
N ASN A 49 -5.61 -66.89 8.24
CA ASN A 49 -4.99 -66.18 7.13
C ASN A 49 -6.04 -65.57 6.18
N ILE A 50 -7.13 -66.29 5.89
CA ILE A 50 -8.25 -65.76 5.08
C ILE A 50 -8.95 -64.61 5.81
N ASP A 51 -9.17 -64.73 7.12
CA ASP A 51 -9.77 -63.69 7.95
C ASP A 51 -8.88 -62.44 8.03
N LYS A 52 -7.55 -62.61 8.15
CA LYS A 52 -6.58 -61.50 8.08
C LYS A 52 -6.55 -60.84 6.70
N LEU A 53 -6.65 -61.62 5.63
CA LEU A 53 -6.67 -61.09 4.26
C LEU A 53 -7.96 -60.30 3.98
N GLU A 54 -9.11 -60.78 4.45
CA GLU A 54 -10.39 -60.07 4.37
C GLU A 54 -10.34 -58.76 5.17
N ALA A 55 -9.83 -58.80 6.40
CA ALA A 55 -9.67 -57.61 7.24
C ALA A 55 -8.72 -56.58 6.59
N GLY A 56 -7.55 -57.01 6.10
CA GLY A 56 -6.59 -56.15 5.41
C GLY A 56 -7.17 -55.53 4.14
N SER A 57 -7.85 -56.32 3.30
CA SER A 57 -8.51 -55.84 2.08
C SER A 57 -9.59 -54.82 2.38
N LYS A 58 -10.39 -55.02 3.45
CA LYS A 58 -11.43 -54.08 3.85
C LYS A 58 -10.83 -52.77 4.37
N THR A 59 -9.78 -52.84 5.19
CA THR A 59 -9.09 -51.65 5.71
C THR A 59 -8.45 -50.82 4.59
N LEU A 60 -7.89 -51.45 3.55
CA LEU A 60 -7.41 -50.72 2.38
C LEU A 60 -8.54 -50.01 1.64
N GLU A 61 -9.67 -50.69 1.42
CA GLU A 61 -10.80 -50.11 0.72
C GLU A 61 -11.41 -48.92 1.49
N GLU A 62 -11.55 -49.04 2.81
CA GLU A 62 -12.02 -47.95 3.67
C GLU A 62 -11.07 -46.73 3.64
N ASN A 63 -9.76 -46.96 3.44
CA ASN A 63 -8.74 -45.93 3.40
C ASN A 63 -8.40 -45.45 1.97
N ARG A 64 -8.96 -46.07 0.92
CA ARG A 64 -8.62 -45.78 -0.48
C ARG A 64 -8.92 -44.34 -0.87
N GLN A 65 -10.08 -43.82 -0.48
CA GLN A 65 -10.42 -42.42 -0.74
C GLN A 65 -9.46 -41.46 -0.03
N ALA A 66 -9.09 -41.76 1.22
CA ALA A 66 -8.13 -40.93 1.97
C ALA A 66 -6.72 -40.96 1.35
N TYR A 67 -6.33 -42.09 0.74
CA TYR A 67 -5.09 -42.18 -0.04
C TYR A 67 -5.16 -41.31 -1.30
N GLU A 68 -6.22 -41.42 -2.11
CA GLU A 68 -6.40 -40.61 -3.32
C GLU A 68 -6.43 -39.11 -3.01
N ASP A 69 -7.15 -38.71 -1.96
CA ASP A 69 -7.18 -37.34 -1.45
C ASP A 69 -5.78 -36.90 -0.98
N GLY A 70 -5.04 -37.80 -0.33
CA GLY A 70 -3.65 -37.58 0.09
C GLY A 70 -2.68 -37.38 -1.07
N VAL A 71 -2.81 -38.15 -2.15
CA VAL A 71 -2.04 -38.00 -3.40
C VAL A 71 -2.31 -36.63 -4.03
N ALA A 72 -3.59 -36.24 -4.13
CA ALA A 72 -3.97 -34.94 -4.65
C ALA A 72 -3.44 -33.79 -3.77
N ALA A 73 -3.54 -33.92 -2.45
CA ALA A 73 -3.01 -32.94 -1.48
C ALA A 73 -1.49 -32.82 -1.56
N LEU A 74 -0.76 -33.92 -1.75
CA LEU A 74 0.69 -33.92 -1.93
C LEU A 74 1.11 -33.19 -3.22
N ALA A 75 0.39 -33.44 -4.32
CA ALA A 75 0.63 -32.75 -5.59
C ALA A 75 0.35 -31.24 -5.49
N ALA A 76 -0.74 -30.85 -4.83
CA ALA A 76 -1.05 -29.45 -4.55
C ALA A 76 0.02 -28.81 -3.66
N GLY A 77 0.39 -29.46 -2.55
CA GLY A 77 1.41 -29.00 -1.62
C GLY A 77 2.79 -28.81 -2.28
N LYS A 78 3.18 -29.72 -3.18
CA LYS A 78 4.42 -29.57 -3.98
C LYS A 78 4.37 -28.33 -4.88
N THR A 79 3.23 -28.08 -5.52
CA THR A 79 3.04 -26.90 -6.38
C THR A 79 3.10 -25.59 -5.56
N GLU A 80 2.46 -25.57 -4.39
CA GLU A 80 2.49 -24.43 -3.47
C GLU A 80 3.90 -24.19 -2.91
N PHE A 81 4.64 -25.26 -2.61
CA PHE A 81 6.03 -25.19 -2.17
C PHE A 81 6.95 -24.57 -3.23
N GLU A 82 6.82 -25.00 -4.49
CA GLU A 82 7.57 -24.43 -5.61
C GLU A 82 7.25 -22.95 -5.83
N ALA A 83 5.97 -22.57 -5.81
CA ALA A 83 5.56 -21.18 -5.88
C ALA A 83 6.04 -20.34 -4.68
N GLY A 84 6.11 -20.95 -3.49
CA GLY A 84 6.70 -20.36 -2.30
C GLY A 84 8.19 -20.10 -2.47
N GLN A 85 8.92 -21.03 -3.08
CA GLN A 85 10.36 -20.91 -3.35
C GLN A 85 10.64 -19.78 -4.34
N GLU A 86 9.88 -19.69 -5.43
CA GLU A 86 10.02 -18.59 -6.40
C GLU A 86 9.78 -17.22 -5.75
N LYS A 87 8.77 -17.11 -4.87
CA LYS A 87 8.50 -15.87 -4.12
C LYS A 87 9.63 -15.54 -3.16
N LEU A 88 10.20 -16.54 -2.50
CA LEU A 88 11.32 -16.37 -1.59
C LEU A 88 12.56 -15.86 -2.32
N ASP A 89 12.87 -16.46 -3.47
CA ASP A 89 14.01 -16.08 -4.30
C ASP A 89 13.85 -14.67 -4.86
N ALA A 90 12.64 -14.31 -5.32
CA ALA A 90 12.33 -12.95 -5.75
C ALA A 90 12.44 -11.94 -4.60
N GLY A 91 11.95 -12.29 -3.40
CA GLY A 91 12.09 -11.47 -2.20
C GLY A 91 13.55 -11.29 -1.78
N GLN A 92 14.38 -12.34 -1.89
CA GLN A 92 15.80 -12.30 -1.59
C GLN A 92 16.55 -11.37 -2.56
N ALA A 93 16.26 -11.46 -3.86
CA ALA A 93 16.83 -10.56 -4.86
C ALA A 93 16.45 -9.09 -4.60
N GLN A 94 15.20 -8.83 -4.19
CA GLN A 94 14.75 -7.49 -3.81
C GLN A 94 15.45 -6.97 -2.56
N TYR A 95 15.62 -7.82 -1.54
CA TYR A 95 16.35 -7.48 -0.32
C TYR A 95 17.82 -7.16 -0.61
N ASP A 96 18.49 -7.99 -1.42
CA ASP A 96 19.91 -7.79 -1.77
C ASP A 96 20.10 -6.49 -2.58
N ALA A 97 19.19 -6.20 -3.51
CA ALA A 97 19.18 -4.92 -4.23
C ALA A 97 18.94 -3.72 -3.29
N GLY A 98 18.01 -3.86 -2.34
CA GLY A 98 17.76 -2.86 -1.31
C GLY A 98 18.97 -2.63 -0.39
N LEU A 99 19.69 -3.70 -0.03
CA LEU A 99 20.89 -3.64 0.80
C LEU A 99 22.04 -2.95 0.05
N ALA A 100 22.27 -3.29 -1.21
CA ALA A 100 23.28 -2.63 -2.05
C ALA A 100 22.98 -1.13 -2.23
N GLN A 101 21.71 -0.78 -2.41
CA GLN A 101 21.27 0.61 -2.48
C GLN A 101 21.47 1.34 -1.13
N LEU A 102 21.17 0.68 -0.01
CA LEU A 102 21.41 1.25 1.33
C LEU A 102 22.91 1.50 1.53
N GLU A 103 23.76 0.52 1.23
CA GLU A 103 25.21 0.61 1.36
C GLU A 103 25.82 1.75 0.54
N ALA A 104 25.39 1.90 -0.72
CA ALA A 104 25.78 3.03 -1.57
C ALA A 104 25.38 4.38 -0.98
N ASN A 105 24.24 4.45 -0.29
CA ASN A 105 23.72 5.68 0.31
C ASN A 105 24.28 5.96 1.72
N THR A 106 24.82 4.96 2.43
CA THR A 106 25.37 5.09 3.78
C THR A 106 26.49 6.13 3.85
N ALA A 107 27.41 6.13 2.88
CA ALA A 107 28.52 7.09 2.87
C ALA A 107 28.02 8.53 2.67
N ALA A 108 27.04 8.74 1.78
CA ALA A 108 26.40 10.03 1.57
C ALA A 108 25.58 10.49 2.78
N TYR A 109 24.91 9.55 3.47
CA TYR A 109 24.18 9.80 4.70
C TYR A 109 25.10 10.24 5.85
N GLU A 110 26.19 9.52 6.10
CA GLU A 110 27.14 9.88 7.16
C GLU A 110 27.86 11.20 6.85
N ALA A 111 28.23 11.43 5.59
CA ALA A 111 28.75 12.72 5.15
C ALA A 111 27.72 13.85 5.32
N GLY A 112 26.46 13.59 5.00
CA GLY A 112 25.34 14.52 5.17
C GLY A 112 25.07 14.86 6.64
N LYS A 113 25.04 13.85 7.52
CA LYS A 113 24.93 14.02 8.98
C LYS A 113 26.06 14.84 9.55
N LYS A 114 27.29 14.54 9.15
CA LYS A 114 28.47 15.31 9.58
C LYS A 114 28.36 16.75 9.10
N THR A 115 28.00 16.97 7.84
CA THR A 115 27.80 18.32 7.28
C THR A 115 26.70 19.08 8.01
N LEU A 116 25.59 18.41 8.35
CA LEU A 116 24.49 19.02 9.11
C LEU A 116 24.94 19.37 10.53
N ALA A 117 25.67 18.49 11.22
CA ALA A 117 26.22 18.75 12.54
C ALA A 117 27.23 19.91 12.52
N ASP A 118 28.13 19.93 11.54
CA ASP A 118 29.10 21.02 11.34
C ASP A 118 28.38 22.34 11.03
N ASN A 119 27.26 22.30 10.29
CA ASN A 119 26.45 23.45 9.95
C ASN A 119 25.45 23.87 11.02
N ALA A 120 25.29 23.12 12.12
CA ALA A 120 24.35 23.46 13.19
C ALA A 120 24.68 24.82 13.84
N ALA A 121 25.97 25.08 14.07
CA ALA A 121 26.44 26.38 14.55
C ALA A 121 26.16 27.49 13.53
N THR A 122 26.36 27.22 12.24
CA THR A 122 26.06 28.14 11.13
C THR A 122 24.56 28.43 11.02
N TYR A 123 23.69 27.44 11.24
CA TYR A 123 22.24 27.60 11.26
C TYR A 123 21.79 28.44 12.47
N ALA A 124 22.31 28.16 13.67
CA ALA A 124 22.02 28.95 14.86
C ALA A 124 22.49 30.41 14.70
N ALA A 125 23.68 30.61 14.14
CA ALA A 125 24.19 31.93 13.78
C ALA A 125 23.32 32.59 12.70
N GLY A 126 22.88 31.84 11.69
CA GLY A 126 21.97 32.30 10.63
C GLY A 126 20.60 32.71 11.15
N LYS A 127 20.04 31.97 12.11
CA LYS A 127 18.76 32.28 12.77
C LYS A 127 18.86 33.57 13.58
N THR A 128 19.98 33.75 14.31
CA THR A 128 20.30 35.00 15.01
C THR A 128 20.50 36.16 14.02
N ALA A 129 21.23 35.94 12.93
CA ALA A 129 21.48 36.95 11.90
C ALA A 129 20.19 37.36 11.16
N TYR A 130 19.29 36.41 10.88
CA TYR A 130 17.98 36.69 10.30
C TYR A 130 17.12 37.55 11.23
N ALA A 131 17.07 37.22 12.53
CA ALA A 131 16.35 38.01 13.52
C ALA A 131 16.93 39.44 13.64
N ALA A 132 18.26 39.57 13.66
CA ALA A 132 18.94 40.85 13.66
C ALA A 132 18.64 41.65 12.37
N GLY A 133 18.69 41.01 11.20
CA GLY A 133 18.36 41.62 9.92
C GLY A 133 16.90 42.07 9.84
N LEU A 134 15.96 41.31 10.40
CA LEU A 134 14.55 41.69 10.49
C LEU A 134 14.37 42.93 11.36
N ALA A 135 15.05 43.00 12.50
CA ALA A 135 15.03 44.18 13.36
C ALA A 135 15.61 45.41 12.64
N GLN A 136 16.72 45.24 11.90
CA GLN A 136 17.32 46.30 11.09
C GLN A 136 16.41 46.77 9.97
N TYR A 137 15.76 45.85 9.24
CA TYR A 137 14.78 46.18 8.20
C TYR A 137 13.63 47.01 8.77
N ASN A 138 13.06 46.59 9.91
CA ASN A 138 11.97 47.31 10.56
C ASN A 138 12.41 48.70 11.05
N ALA A 139 13.62 48.82 11.61
CA ALA A 139 14.18 50.11 12.01
C ALA A 139 14.41 51.04 10.81
N GLY A 140 14.98 50.53 9.72
CA GLY A 140 15.18 51.28 8.47
C GLY A 140 13.86 51.72 7.84
N LEU A 141 12.82 50.87 7.90
CA LEU A 141 11.48 51.20 7.41
C LEU A 141 10.87 52.36 8.21
N ALA A 142 11.02 52.33 9.54
CA ALA A 142 10.57 53.42 10.40
C ALA A 142 11.31 54.73 10.09
N GLN A 143 12.63 54.68 9.88
CA GLN A 143 13.43 55.84 9.50
C GLN A 143 13.04 56.41 8.13
N TYR A 144 12.87 55.55 7.12
CA TYR A 144 12.42 55.96 5.79
C TYR A 144 11.05 56.65 5.86
N ASN A 145 10.09 56.09 6.59
CA ASN A 145 8.76 56.67 6.76
C ASN A 145 8.81 58.02 7.49
N ALA A 146 9.65 58.15 8.52
CA ALA A 146 9.85 59.41 9.22
C ALA A 146 10.46 60.49 8.29
N GLY A 147 11.49 60.13 7.51
CA GLY A 147 12.09 61.03 6.52
C GLY A 147 11.11 61.43 5.42
N LEU A 148 10.26 60.51 4.96
CA LEU A 148 9.24 60.79 3.95
C LEU A 148 8.19 61.78 4.49
N ALA A 149 7.78 61.62 5.75
CA ALA A 149 6.88 62.57 6.41
C ALA A 149 7.51 63.98 6.51
N GLN A 150 8.80 64.06 6.86
CA GLN A 150 9.52 65.34 6.91
C GLN A 150 9.64 66.00 5.53
N TYR A 151 9.99 65.22 4.50
CA TYR A 151 10.05 65.70 3.12
C TYR A 151 8.69 66.27 2.67
N ASN A 152 7.59 65.55 2.92
CA ASN A 152 6.25 65.98 2.56
C ASN A 152 5.82 67.25 3.32
N ALA A 153 6.16 67.36 4.61
CA ALA A 153 5.92 68.57 5.40
C ALA A 153 6.71 69.77 4.86
N GLY A 154 7.99 69.57 4.52
CA GLY A 154 8.83 70.60 3.90
C GLY A 154 8.32 71.05 2.53
N LEU A 155 7.83 70.12 1.72
CA LEU A 155 7.21 70.40 0.42
C LEU A 155 5.94 71.25 0.56
N ALA A 156 5.10 70.95 1.55
CA ALA A 156 3.92 71.76 1.84
C ALA A 156 4.31 73.19 2.30
N GLU A 157 5.31 73.32 3.18
CA GLU A 157 5.82 74.62 3.64
C GLU A 157 6.38 75.45 2.47
N PHE A 158 7.21 74.85 1.62
CA PHE A 158 7.78 75.49 0.44
C PHE A 158 6.70 75.96 -0.53
N THR A 159 5.73 75.09 -0.84
CA THR A 159 4.62 75.41 -1.75
C THR A 159 3.80 76.59 -1.24
N SER A 160 3.49 76.61 0.06
CA SER A 160 2.77 77.71 0.71
C SER A 160 3.54 79.02 0.63
N LYS A 161 4.83 79.02 0.99
CA LYS A 161 5.70 80.21 0.92
C LYS A 161 5.88 80.71 -0.50
N LYS A 162 5.97 79.81 -1.48
CA LYS A 162 6.02 80.18 -2.90
C LYS A 162 4.75 80.90 -3.33
N ALA A 163 3.57 80.40 -2.96
CA ALA A 163 2.32 81.06 -3.26
C ALA A 163 2.23 82.47 -2.63
N GLN A 164 2.75 82.65 -1.40
CA GLN A 164 2.80 83.96 -0.74
C GLN A 164 3.72 84.95 -1.48
N TYR A 165 4.89 84.50 -1.93
CA TYR A 165 5.79 85.32 -2.74
C TYR A 165 5.16 85.70 -4.08
N ASP A 166 4.56 84.75 -4.78
CA ASP A 166 3.90 85.00 -6.07
C ASP A 166 2.76 86.04 -5.90
N ALA A 167 1.99 85.95 -4.81
CA ALA A 167 0.96 86.94 -4.47
C ALA A 167 1.55 88.33 -4.13
N GLY A 168 2.62 88.39 -3.33
CA GLY A 168 3.31 89.64 -3.01
C GLY A 168 3.93 90.30 -4.25
N LEU A 169 4.45 89.50 -5.19
CA LEU A 169 4.96 89.98 -6.47
C LEU A 169 3.86 90.60 -7.34
N ALA A 170 2.68 89.97 -7.39
CA ALA A 170 1.52 90.54 -8.07
C ALA A 170 1.09 91.86 -7.43
N GLU A 171 1.06 91.95 -6.10
CA GLU A 171 0.73 93.17 -5.38
C GLU A 171 1.73 94.31 -5.65
N TYR A 172 3.03 94.03 -5.56
CA TYR A 172 4.08 95.00 -5.87
C TYR A 172 3.95 95.53 -7.30
N ASN A 173 3.77 94.65 -8.28
CA ASN A 173 3.61 95.06 -9.68
C ASN A 173 2.38 95.95 -9.89
N SER A 174 1.27 95.63 -9.22
CA SER A 174 0.05 96.44 -9.23
C SER A 174 0.29 97.84 -8.63
N LYS A 175 0.91 97.91 -7.45
CA LYS A 175 1.24 99.20 -6.81
C LYS A 175 2.26 100.01 -7.63
N LYS A 176 3.21 99.34 -8.28
CA LYS A 176 4.19 100.00 -9.14
C LYS A 176 3.49 100.63 -10.35
N ALA A 177 2.57 99.92 -10.99
CA ALA A 177 1.77 100.48 -12.09
C ALA A 177 0.95 101.70 -11.64
N GLN A 178 0.37 101.67 -10.44
CA GLN A 178 -0.34 102.83 -9.86
C GLN A 178 0.58 104.01 -9.61
N TYR A 179 1.78 103.77 -9.06
CA TYR A 179 2.81 104.78 -8.87
C TYR A 179 3.23 105.41 -10.21
N ASP A 180 3.56 104.59 -11.22
CA ASP A 180 3.97 105.04 -12.55
C ASP A 180 2.85 105.88 -13.22
N ALA A 181 1.58 105.46 -13.08
CA ALA A 181 0.42 106.21 -13.54
C ALA A 181 0.25 107.55 -12.81
N GLY A 182 0.45 107.57 -11.48
CA GLY A 182 0.44 108.79 -10.67
C GLY A 182 1.53 109.78 -11.07
N VAL A 183 2.74 109.31 -11.37
CA VAL A 183 3.83 110.15 -11.90
C VAL A 183 3.44 110.76 -13.24
N ALA A 184 2.89 109.96 -14.16
CA ALA A 184 2.45 110.45 -15.47
C ALA A 184 1.35 111.52 -15.32
N GLN A 185 0.37 111.29 -14.44
CA GLN A 185 -0.71 112.23 -14.15
C GLN A 185 -0.21 113.54 -13.54
N LEU A 186 0.71 113.46 -12.56
CA LEU A 186 1.32 114.64 -11.96
C LEU A 186 2.09 115.46 -13.00
N ASN A 187 2.90 114.81 -13.84
CA ASN A 187 3.65 115.45 -14.92
C ASN A 187 2.73 116.16 -15.93
N ALA A 188 1.61 115.55 -16.30
CA ALA A 188 0.61 116.19 -17.17
C ALA A 188 0.00 117.44 -16.54
N ASN A 189 -0.19 117.43 -15.21
CA ASN A 189 -0.77 118.55 -14.46
C ASN A 189 0.24 119.66 -14.15
N THR A 190 1.56 119.39 -14.22
CA THR A 190 2.62 120.35 -13.89
C THR A 190 2.61 121.60 -14.76
N ALA A 191 2.41 121.47 -16.08
CA ALA A 191 2.43 122.61 -16.99
C ALA A 191 1.30 123.60 -16.69
N ALA A 192 0.09 123.10 -16.41
CA ALA A 192 -1.06 123.91 -16.02
C ALA A 192 -0.87 124.54 -14.63
N TYR A 193 -0.29 123.81 -13.67
CA TYR A 193 0.04 124.32 -12.34
C TYR A 193 1.04 125.47 -12.37
N LEU A 194 2.16 125.35 -13.10
CA LEU A 194 3.19 126.40 -13.18
C LEU A 194 2.61 127.70 -13.75
N ALA A 195 1.84 127.60 -14.84
CA ALA A 195 1.14 128.75 -15.42
C ALA A 195 0.11 129.36 -14.45
N ALA A 196 -0.58 128.53 -13.67
CA ALA A 196 -1.58 128.97 -12.69
C ALA A 196 -0.98 129.62 -11.44
N LYS A 197 0.13 129.09 -10.93
CA LYS A 197 0.83 129.58 -9.73
C LYS A 197 1.36 131.00 -9.93
N ASP A 198 1.98 131.28 -11.08
CA ASP A 198 2.52 132.59 -11.41
C ASP A 198 1.42 133.68 -11.47
N ALA A 199 0.18 133.28 -11.78
CA ALA A 199 -0.99 134.15 -11.85
C ALA A 199 -1.55 134.52 -10.46
N VAL A 200 -1.50 133.65 -9.46
CA VAL A 200 -2.33 133.76 -8.23
C VAL A 200 -1.58 134.35 -7.01
N ALA A 201 -0.30 134.69 -7.13
CA ALA A 201 0.55 135.13 -6.02
C ALA A 201 0.04 136.35 -5.21
N ASN A 202 -0.89 137.13 -5.75
CA ASN A 202 -1.42 138.36 -5.13
C ASN A 202 -2.83 138.23 -4.53
N GLY A 203 -3.41 137.02 -4.49
CA GLY A 203 -4.73 136.75 -3.90
C GLY A 203 -5.92 137.00 -4.84
N GLN A 204 -7.07 136.39 -4.52
CA GLN A 204 -8.27 136.34 -5.38
C GLN A 204 -8.72 137.72 -5.86
N ALA A 205 -8.93 138.67 -4.95
CA ALA A 205 -9.42 140.00 -5.28
C ALA A 205 -8.44 140.79 -6.18
N ALA A 206 -7.13 140.60 -5.99
CA ALA A 206 -6.12 141.24 -6.83
C ALA A 206 -6.07 140.61 -8.23
N TYR A 207 -6.21 139.28 -8.32
CA TYR A 207 -6.25 138.58 -9.60
C TYR A 207 -7.51 138.92 -10.40
N GLU A 208 -8.69 138.86 -9.76
CA GLU A 208 -9.95 139.25 -10.38
C GLU A 208 -9.94 140.73 -10.80
N GLY A 209 -9.31 141.60 -10.00
CA GLY A 209 -9.08 143.00 -10.37
C GLY A 209 -8.18 143.18 -11.60
N LEU A 210 -7.08 142.44 -11.70
CA LEU A 210 -6.18 142.44 -12.87
C LEU A 210 -6.86 141.87 -14.12
N ILE A 211 -7.62 140.80 -13.98
CA ILE A 211 -8.42 140.22 -15.07
C ILE A 211 -9.49 141.21 -15.52
N ALA A 212 -10.15 141.93 -14.60
CA ALA A 212 -11.12 142.96 -14.97
C ALA A 212 -10.47 144.11 -15.75
N VAL A 213 -9.27 144.54 -15.37
CA VAL A 213 -8.49 145.54 -16.13
C VAL A 213 -8.09 145.00 -17.50
N GLY A 214 -7.60 143.76 -17.57
CA GLY A 214 -7.22 143.13 -18.84
C GLY A 214 -8.41 142.86 -19.76
N GLN A 215 -9.57 142.51 -19.20
CA GLN A 215 -10.83 142.34 -19.93
C GLN A 215 -11.30 143.68 -20.49
N ALA A 216 -11.26 144.76 -19.69
CA ALA A 216 -11.56 146.10 -20.18
C ALA A 216 -10.62 146.55 -21.31
N GLN A 217 -9.32 146.20 -21.23
CA GLN A 217 -8.35 146.45 -22.29
C GLN A 217 -8.62 145.61 -23.55
N TYR A 218 -8.99 144.34 -23.40
CA TYR A 218 -9.39 143.49 -24.51
C TYR A 218 -10.67 144.03 -25.17
N ASP A 219 -11.69 144.40 -24.40
CA ASP A 219 -12.95 144.93 -24.91
C ASP A 219 -12.72 146.26 -25.66
N ALA A 220 -11.87 147.13 -25.11
CA ALA A 220 -11.45 148.36 -25.79
C ALA A 220 -10.67 148.07 -27.09
N GLY A 221 -9.74 147.11 -27.07
CA GLY A 221 -8.97 146.70 -28.24
C GLY A 221 -9.83 146.03 -29.31
N LEU A 222 -10.83 145.25 -28.91
CA LEU A 222 -11.80 144.62 -29.80
C LEU A 222 -12.64 145.68 -30.50
N ALA A 223 -13.16 146.66 -29.74
CA ALA A 223 -13.92 147.78 -30.29
C ALA A 223 -13.08 148.59 -31.31
N GLN A 224 -11.80 148.81 -31.04
CA GLN A 224 -10.88 149.46 -31.98
C GLN A 224 -10.63 148.61 -33.25
N TYR A 225 -10.43 147.30 -33.09
CA TYR A 225 -10.29 146.38 -34.21
C TYR A 225 -11.54 146.36 -35.08
N GLU A 226 -12.73 146.23 -34.48
CA GLU A 226 -14.02 146.23 -35.18
C GLU A 226 -14.28 147.57 -35.88
N ALA A 227 -13.96 148.69 -35.23
CA ALA A 227 -14.02 150.01 -35.85
C ALA A 227 -13.05 150.13 -37.04
N GLY A 228 -11.84 149.56 -36.93
CA GLY A 228 -10.85 149.54 -38.00
C GLY A 228 -11.26 148.66 -39.19
N VAL A 229 -11.82 147.48 -38.93
CA VAL A 229 -12.43 146.60 -39.95
C VAL A 229 -13.55 147.33 -40.66
N LYS A 230 -14.46 147.95 -39.90
CA LYS A 230 -15.59 148.70 -40.47
C LYS A 230 -15.11 149.89 -41.31
N ALA A 231 -14.16 150.68 -40.81
CA ALA A 231 -13.61 151.82 -41.54
C ALA A 231 -12.93 151.38 -42.85
N LEU A 232 -12.21 150.25 -42.84
CA LEU A 232 -11.61 149.70 -44.04
C LEU A 232 -12.67 149.19 -45.03
N ALA A 233 -13.72 148.54 -44.55
CA ALA A 233 -14.85 148.11 -45.38
C ALA A 233 -15.58 149.31 -46.03
N ASP A 234 -15.85 150.36 -45.24
CA ASP A 234 -16.45 151.61 -45.71
C ASP A 234 -15.55 152.30 -46.76
N ALA A 235 -14.23 152.34 -46.54
CA ALA A 235 -13.26 152.91 -47.48
C ALA A 235 -13.12 152.09 -48.78
N LYS A 236 -13.18 150.76 -48.71
CA LYS A 236 -13.25 149.87 -49.87
C LYS A 236 -14.52 150.13 -50.69
N ALA A 237 -15.67 150.23 -50.02
CA ALA A 237 -16.96 150.49 -50.67
C ALA A 237 -17.00 151.89 -51.34
N ALA A 238 -16.36 152.89 -50.74
CA ALA A 238 -16.27 154.24 -51.29
C ALA A 238 -15.21 154.40 -52.41
N GLY A 239 -14.36 153.39 -52.65
CA GLY A 239 -13.28 153.45 -53.65
C GLY A 239 -12.17 154.45 -53.33
N THR A 240 -12.02 154.86 -52.07
CA THR A 240 -11.18 156.00 -51.66
C THR A 240 -9.73 155.64 -51.39
N LEU A 241 -9.36 154.35 -51.40
CA LEU A 241 -8.00 153.87 -51.10
C LEU A 241 -7.45 152.98 -52.24
N PRO A 242 -6.16 153.12 -52.61
CA PRO A 242 -5.48 152.22 -53.54
C PRO A 242 -5.41 150.77 -53.03
N ALA A 243 -5.35 149.80 -53.94
CA ALA A 243 -5.30 148.36 -53.62
C ALA A 243 -4.13 147.98 -52.70
N GLU A 244 -2.97 148.62 -52.85
CA GLU A 244 -1.79 148.40 -52.00
C GLU A 244 -2.02 148.87 -50.56
N ILE A 245 -2.72 150.00 -50.37
CA ILE A 245 -3.06 150.53 -49.05
C ILE A 245 -4.14 149.68 -48.36
N ILE A 246 -5.08 149.17 -49.15
CA ILE A 246 -6.08 148.21 -48.69
C ILE A 246 -5.40 146.94 -48.16
N ALA A 247 -4.50 146.33 -48.94
CA ALA A 247 -3.79 145.12 -48.55
C ALA A 247 -2.94 145.33 -47.27
N ALA A 248 -2.29 146.49 -47.15
CA ALA A 248 -1.55 146.86 -45.94
C ALA A 248 -2.47 146.98 -44.70
N LYS A 249 -3.64 147.60 -44.85
CA LYS A 249 -4.62 147.74 -43.76
C LYS A 249 -5.26 146.41 -43.35
N GLU A 250 -5.51 145.51 -44.30
CA GLU A 250 -5.97 144.15 -43.99
C GLU A 250 -4.91 143.35 -43.23
N ALA A 251 -3.63 143.48 -43.61
CA ALA A 251 -2.53 142.85 -42.89
C ALA A 251 -2.39 143.39 -41.45
N GLU A 252 -2.52 144.70 -41.26
CA GLU A 252 -2.52 145.33 -39.93
C GLU A 252 -3.68 144.82 -39.04
N LEU A 253 -4.89 144.73 -39.60
CA LEU A 253 -6.04 144.21 -38.87
C LEU A 253 -5.88 142.72 -38.56
N ALA A 254 -5.41 141.90 -39.51
CA ALA A 254 -5.11 140.49 -39.24
C ALA A 254 -4.09 140.34 -38.10
N ALA A 255 -3.03 141.15 -38.09
CA ALA A 255 -2.06 141.18 -37.00
C ALA A 255 -2.67 141.65 -35.67
N ALA A 256 -3.58 142.63 -35.70
CA ALA A 256 -4.30 143.10 -34.52
C ALA A 256 -5.23 142.01 -33.96
N LYS A 257 -5.95 141.28 -34.82
CA LYS A 257 -6.82 140.15 -34.45
C LYS A 257 -6.02 139.04 -33.76
N VAL A 258 -4.86 138.68 -34.30
CA VAL A 258 -3.97 137.68 -33.69
C VAL A 258 -3.51 138.11 -32.29
N LYS A 259 -3.15 139.39 -32.11
CA LYS A 259 -2.77 139.94 -30.79
C LYS A 259 -3.95 139.95 -29.83
N LEU A 260 -5.15 140.25 -30.31
CA LEU A 260 -6.37 140.30 -29.52
C LEU A 260 -6.81 138.90 -29.05
N ASP A 261 -6.78 137.92 -29.94
CA ASP A 261 -7.05 136.51 -29.61
C ASP A 261 -6.02 135.99 -28.59
N ALA A 262 -4.75 136.37 -28.75
CA ALA A 262 -3.70 136.07 -27.77
C ALA A 262 -3.90 136.78 -26.42
N ALA A 263 -4.47 137.99 -26.39
CA ALA A 263 -4.81 138.69 -25.15
C ALA A 263 -5.99 138.03 -24.44
N LYS A 264 -7.04 137.63 -25.19
CA LYS A 264 -8.22 136.93 -24.64
C LYS A 264 -7.86 135.59 -24.02
N ALA A 265 -6.99 134.82 -24.68
CA ALA A 265 -6.54 133.51 -24.20
C ALA A 265 -5.83 133.57 -22.85
N LYS A 266 -5.34 134.74 -22.42
CA LYS A 266 -4.69 134.96 -21.12
C LYS A 266 -5.67 135.35 -20.00
N LEU A 267 -6.92 135.68 -20.33
CA LEU A 267 -7.95 136.10 -19.37
C LEU A 267 -8.74 134.88 -18.85
N LEU A 268 -8.08 134.01 -18.09
CA LEU A 268 -8.72 132.84 -17.49
C LEU A 268 -9.43 133.21 -16.16
N PRO A 269 -10.62 132.66 -15.86
CA PRO A 269 -11.27 132.85 -14.57
C PRO A 269 -10.45 132.29 -13.40
N TYR A 270 -10.45 132.98 -12.26
CA TYR A 270 -9.76 132.55 -11.03
C TYR A 270 -10.12 131.10 -10.62
N ALA A 271 -11.39 130.72 -10.77
CA ALA A 271 -11.87 129.37 -10.46
C ALA A 271 -11.20 128.28 -11.33
N THR A 272 -10.96 128.56 -12.62
CA THR A 272 -10.29 127.63 -13.54
C THR A 272 -8.82 127.43 -13.16
N VAL A 273 -8.17 128.54 -12.78
CA VAL A 273 -6.77 128.54 -12.32
C VAL A 273 -6.61 127.79 -11.00
N MET A 274 -7.51 128.02 -10.04
CA MET A 274 -7.50 127.32 -8.76
C MET A 274 -7.86 125.84 -8.89
N ALA A 275 -8.73 125.47 -9.82
CA ALA A 275 -9.03 124.06 -10.12
C ALA A 275 -7.79 123.31 -10.62
N ALA A 276 -6.96 123.94 -11.46
CA ALA A 276 -5.69 123.36 -11.92
C ALA A 276 -4.70 123.17 -10.74
N ILE A 277 -4.59 124.15 -9.84
CA ILE A 277 -3.78 124.05 -8.62
C ILE A 277 -4.27 122.90 -7.73
N SER A 278 -5.57 122.86 -7.45
CA SER A 278 -6.20 121.80 -6.64
C SER A 278 -5.99 120.41 -7.25
N THR A 279 -6.09 120.28 -8.57
CA THR A 279 -5.88 119.00 -9.29
C THR A 279 -4.42 118.54 -9.19
N TYR A 280 -3.46 119.45 -9.31
CA TYR A 280 -2.04 119.14 -9.12
C TYR A 280 -1.75 118.72 -7.67
N GLU A 281 -2.21 119.49 -6.67
CA GLU A 281 -2.01 119.16 -5.26
C GLU A 281 -2.66 117.83 -4.88
N SER A 282 -3.85 117.52 -5.42
CA SER A 282 -4.51 116.23 -5.23
C SER A 282 -3.71 115.08 -5.87
N SER A 283 -3.22 115.26 -7.10
CA SER A 283 -2.38 114.26 -7.78
C SER A 283 -1.06 114.03 -7.04
N LYS A 284 -0.47 115.10 -6.51
CA LYS A 284 0.75 115.03 -5.70
C LYS A 284 0.50 114.28 -4.40
N ALA A 285 -0.58 114.60 -3.68
CA ALA A 285 -0.96 113.91 -2.45
C ALA A 285 -1.24 112.41 -2.68
N GLN A 286 -1.88 112.06 -3.80
CA GLN A 286 -2.08 110.66 -4.20
C GLN A 286 -0.76 109.94 -4.48
N LEU A 287 0.17 110.59 -5.19
CA LEU A 287 1.50 110.02 -5.45
C LEU A 287 2.32 109.86 -4.16
N ASP A 288 2.31 110.87 -3.29
CA ASP A 288 2.97 110.84 -1.98
C ASP A 288 2.43 109.71 -1.09
N ALA A 289 1.12 109.42 -1.17
CA ALA A 289 0.48 108.29 -0.48
C ALA A 289 0.82 106.92 -1.11
N ALA A 290 1.10 106.86 -2.42
CA ALA A 290 1.46 105.62 -3.12
C ALA A 290 2.89 105.16 -2.82
N VAL A 291 3.83 106.09 -2.59
CA VAL A 291 5.24 105.81 -2.25
C VAL A 291 5.41 104.83 -1.07
N PRO A 292 4.84 105.09 0.13
CA PRO A 292 5.00 104.19 1.26
C PRO A 292 4.34 102.82 1.03
N LEU A 293 3.25 102.76 0.27
CA LEU A 293 2.57 101.50 -0.06
C LEU A 293 3.43 100.63 -0.99
N LEU A 294 4.09 101.23 -1.99
CA LEU A 294 5.01 100.53 -2.88
C LEU A 294 6.26 100.04 -2.13
N ALA A 295 6.80 100.88 -1.24
CA ALA A 295 7.93 100.52 -0.39
C ALA A 295 7.59 99.35 0.56
N ALA A 296 6.39 99.36 1.16
CA ALA A 296 5.92 98.28 2.01
C ALA A 296 5.75 96.96 1.24
N ALA A 297 5.15 97.00 0.04
CA ALA A 297 5.01 95.81 -0.81
C ALA A 297 6.38 95.24 -1.23
N LYS A 298 7.34 96.11 -1.56
CA LYS A 298 8.72 95.69 -1.87
C LYS A 298 9.40 95.05 -0.66
N ALA A 299 9.27 95.64 0.53
CA ALA A 299 9.84 95.09 1.76
C ALA A 299 9.27 93.70 2.11
N GLN A 300 7.97 93.48 1.88
CA GLN A 300 7.36 92.15 2.04
C GLN A 300 7.93 91.11 1.06
N LEU A 301 8.14 91.50 -0.19
CA LEU A 301 8.76 90.68 -1.23
C LEU A 301 10.21 90.31 -0.89
N ASP A 302 10.99 91.30 -0.47
CA ASP A 302 12.39 91.13 -0.07
C ASP A 302 12.49 90.24 1.18
N ALA A 303 11.51 90.27 2.08
CA ALA A 303 11.42 89.38 3.24
C ALA A 303 10.98 87.95 2.90
N ALA A 304 10.13 87.77 1.86
CA ALA A 304 9.63 86.46 1.44
C ALA A 304 10.67 85.64 0.63
N ALA A 305 11.51 86.30 -0.17
CA ALA A 305 12.55 85.64 -0.97
C ALA A 305 13.49 84.70 -0.17
N PRO A 306 14.11 85.13 0.95
CA PRO A 306 14.96 84.24 1.74
C PRO A 306 14.18 83.09 2.40
N GLN A 307 12.88 83.25 2.65
CA GLN A 307 12.05 82.19 3.24
C GLN A 307 11.79 81.04 2.26
N ILE A 308 11.67 81.33 0.96
CA ILE A 308 11.58 80.31 -0.10
C ILE A 308 12.90 79.58 -0.26
N ALA A 309 14.01 80.32 -0.29
CA ALA A 309 15.34 79.72 -0.38
C ALA A 309 15.62 78.79 0.80
N ALA A 310 15.25 79.22 2.03
CA ALA A 310 15.33 78.38 3.22
C ALA A 310 14.40 77.15 3.13
N GLY A 311 13.19 77.31 2.58
CA GLY A 311 12.26 76.21 2.33
C GLY A 311 12.82 75.16 1.36
N GLN A 312 13.42 75.61 0.25
CA GLN A 312 14.06 74.73 -0.73
C GLN A 312 15.23 73.97 -0.11
N ALA A 313 16.10 74.67 0.64
CA ALA A 313 17.24 74.04 1.31
C ALA A 313 16.81 72.97 2.33
N LYS A 314 15.71 73.18 3.08
CA LYS A 314 15.14 72.15 3.97
C LYS A 314 14.65 70.93 3.19
N LEU A 315 14.04 71.16 2.02
CA LEU A 315 13.49 70.12 1.14
C LEU A 315 14.61 69.25 0.55
N ASP A 316 15.68 69.89 0.10
CA ASP A 316 16.88 69.22 -0.41
C ASP A 316 17.58 68.44 0.71
N ALA A 317 17.68 69.00 1.92
CA ALA A 317 18.23 68.32 3.08
C ALA A 317 17.39 67.10 3.50
N ALA A 318 16.06 67.21 3.52
CA ALA A 318 15.16 66.10 3.81
C ALA A 318 15.29 64.98 2.76
N LYS A 319 15.41 65.36 1.48
CA LYS A 319 15.64 64.38 0.40
C LYS A 319 17.00 63.69 0.53
N ALA A 320 18.06 64.42 0.88
CA ALA A 320 19.39 63.87 1.11
C ALA A 320 19.45 62.88 2.29
N GLN A 321 18.51 62.96 3.24
CA GLN A 321 18.36 61.99 4.32
C GLN A 321 17.50 60.78 3.92
N LEU A 322 16.54 60.96 3.02
CA LEU A 322 15.62 59.91 2.57
C LEU A 322 16.31 58.87 1.68
N ASP A 323 17.16 59.33 0.76
CA ASP A 323 17.87 58.47 -0.19
C ASP A 323 18.77 57.41 0.50
N PRO A 324 19.61 57.73 1.51
CA PRO A 324 20.39 56.73 2.25
C PRO A 324 19.52 55.83 3.14
N ALA A 325 18.43 56.34 3.73
CA ALA A 325 17.49 55.51 4.51
C ALA A 325 16.83 54.45 3.62
N LYS A 326 16.48 54.80 2.39
CA LYS A 326 15.99 53.86 1.38
C LYS A 326 17.04 52.80 1.02
N ALA A 327 18.28 53.21 0.77
CA ALA A 327 19.37 52.27 0.45
C ALA A 327 19.64 51.28 1.60
N GLN A 328 19.59 51.74 2.85
CA GLN A 328 19.72 50.89 4.04
C GLN A 328 18.57 49.89 4.16
N LEU A 329 17.34 50.32 3.88
CA LEU A 329 16.16 49.44 3.87
C LEU A 329 16.28 48.34 2.81
N ASP A 330 16.70 48.70 1.59
CA ASP A 330 16.88 47.75 0.49
C ASP A 330 18.02 46.74 0.81
N ALA A 331 19.12 47.20 1.43
CA ALA A 331 20.21 46.33 1.87
C ALA A 331 19.79 45.36 2.99
N ALA A 332 19.03 45.84 3.99
CA ALA A 332 18.50 45.00 5.06
C ALA A 332 17.55 43.91 4.51
N LYS A 333 16.74 44.24 3.50
CA LYS A 333 15.86 43.29 2.83
C LYS A 333 16.64 42.18 2.10
N ALA A 334 17.74 42.51 1.45
CA ALA A 334 18.61 41.54 0.80
C ALA A 334 19.29 40.60 1.81
N GLN A 335 19.75 41.13 2.94
CA GLN A 335 20.34 40.33 4.03
C GLN A 335 19.31 39.37 4.65
N LEU A 336 18.06 39.82 4.82
CA LEU A 336 16.97 38.99 5.31
C LEU A 336 16.71 37.78 4.38
N ALA A 337 16.67 38.01 3.07
CA ALA A 337 16.48 36.95 2.08
C ALA A 337 17.65 35.94 2.08
N ALA A 338 18.89 36.42 2.15
CA ALA A 338 20.07 35.57 2.25
C ALA A 338 20.11 34.74 3.54
N GLY A 339 19.68 35.32 4.66
CA GLY A 339 19.52 34.61 5.93
C GLY A 339 18.49 33.48 5.81
N LYS A 340 17.31 33.76 5.23
CA LYS A 340 16.26 32.77 5.04
C LYS A 340 16.69 31.59 4.15
N ALA A 341 17.41 31.85 3.06
CA ALA A 341 17.90 30.77 2.19
C ALA A 341 18.79 29.77 2.94
N LYS A 342 19.66 30.24 3.85
CA LYS A 342 20.50 29.37 4.68
C LYS A 342 19.70 28.55 5.70
N LEU A 343 18.58 29.08 6.20
CA LEU A 343 17.67 28.34 7.08
C LEU A 343 16.98 27.20 6.32
N ASP A 344 16.45 27.49 5.12
CA ASP A 344 15.71 26.52 4.30
C ASP A 344 16.63 25.36 3.84
N GLU A 345 17.90 25.64 3.51
CA GLU A 345 18.89 24.63 3.12
C GLU A 345 19.20 23.63 4.26
N TYR A 346 19.31 24.12 5.50
CA TYR A 346 19.54 23.27 6.67
C TYR A 346 18.33 22.38 7.00
N GLU A 347 17.10 22.89 6.85
CA GLU A 347 15.87 22.13 7.07
C GLU A 347 15.67 21.04 6.01
N ALA A 348 15.99 21.32 4.74
CA ALA A 348 16.02 20.31 3.69
C ALA A 348 17.05 19.20 3.94
N GLY A 349 18.20 19.54 4.56
CA GLY A 349 19.20 18.57 4.99
C GLY A 349 18.70 17.60 6.07
N GLN A 350 17.89 18.08 7.02
CA GLN A 350 17.27 17.22 8.04
C GLN A 350 16.27 16.22 7.47
N ALA A 351 15.46 16.62 6.48
CA ALA A 351 14.47 15.74 5.86
C ALA A 351 15.11 14.49 5.21
N LYS A 352 16.28 14.67 4.57
CA LYS A 352 17.03 13.56 3.94
C LYS A 352 17.55 12.51 4.93
N ILE A 353 17.86 12.90 6.17
CA ILE A 353 18.26 11.97 7.24
C ILE A 353 17.08 11.07 7.61
N ALA A 354 15.88 11.65 7.75
CA ALA A 354 14.67 10.90 8.09
C ALA A 354 14.27 9.89 6.99
N GLU A 355 14.45 10.25 5.72
CA GLU A 355 14.20 9.34 4.59
C GLU A 355 15.14 8.12 4.59
N TYR A 356 16.43 8.32 4.91
CA TYR A 356 17.40 7.22 5.02
C TYR A 356 17.06 6.26 6.17
N GLU A 357 16.74 6.79 7.35
CA GLU A 357 16.34 5.97 8.51
C GLU A 357 15.06 5.16 8.22
N ALA A 358 14.08 5.76 7.55
CA ALA A 358 12.87 5.07 7.10
C ALA A 358 13.18 3.98 6.05
N GLY A 359 14.15 4.22 5.16
CA GLY A 359 14.64 3.23 4.20
C GLY A 359 15.31 2.03 4.87
N LYS A 360 16.14 2.29 5.88
CA LYS A 360 16.77 1.23 6.70
C LYS A 360 15.73 0.38 7.43
N ALA A 361 14.74 1.00 8.06
CA ALA A 361 13.68 0.28 8.78
C ALA A 361 12.89 -0.66 7.87
N LYS A 362 12.58 -0.23 6.64
CA LYS A 362 11.92 -1.09 5.63
C LYS A 362 12.78 -2.29 5.23
N LEU A 363 14.11 -2.13 5.19
CA LEU A 363 15.03 -3.22 4.90
C LEU A 363 15.05 -4.25 6.05
N ASP A 364 15.03 -3.76 7.30
CA ASP A 364 14.93 -4.61 8.49
C ASP A 364 13.60 -5.41 8.51
N GLU A 365 12.49 -4.79 8.10
CA GLU A 365 11.19 -5.47 7.92
C GLU A 365 11.24 -6.54 6.81
N ALA A 366 11.86 -6.23 5.66
CA ALA A 366 12.02 -7.18 4.56
C ALA A 366 12.89 -8.40 4.97
N ALA A 367 13.94 -8.18 5.78
CA ALA A 367 14.74 -9.27 6.35
C ALA A 367 13.90 -10.21 7.22
N ALA A 368 13.03 -9.65 8.07
CA ALA A 368 12.15 -10.43 8.93
C ALA A 368 11.13 -11.25 8.12
N GLN A 369 10.58 -10.68 7.04
CA GLN A 369 9.67 -11.40 6.14
C GLN A 369 10.37 -12.55 5.39
N LEU A 370 11.61 -12.36 4.96
CA LEU A 370 12.40 -13.44 4.35
C LEU A 370 12.70 -14.58 5.33
N ALA A 371 13.00 -14.25 6.58
CA ALA A 371 13.21 -15.25 7.63
C ALA A 371 11.93 -16.08 7.88
N ALA A 372 10.79 -15.41 8.03
CA ALA A 372 9.49 -16.07 8.20
C ALA A 372 9.12 -16.93 6.98
N GLY A 373 9.37 -16.43 5.76
CA GLY A 373 9.15 -17.19 4.54
C GLY A 373 10.01 -18.46 4.46
N LYS A 374 11.29 -18.39 4.85
CA LYS A 374 12.19 -19.56 4.91
C LYS A 374 11.69 -20.61 5.90
N GLU A 375 11.21 -20.19 7.06
CA GLU A 375 10.65 -21.10 8.08
C GLU A 375 9.37 -21.79 7.59
N GLN A 376 8.45 -21.05 6.98
CA GLN A 376 7.23 -21.61 6.38
C GLN A 376 7.54 -22.64 5.30
N LEU A 377 8.54 -22.36 4.46
CA LEU A 377 8.97 -23.26 3.40
C LEU A 377 9.61 -24.53 3.98
N GLY A 378 10.42 -24.41 5.05
CA GLY A 378 10.95 -25.57 5.78
C GLY A 378 9.87 -26.46 6.39
N THR A 379 8.82 -25.86 6.96
CA THR A 379 7.65 -26.61 7.46
C THR A 379 6.92 -27.33 6.32
N ALA A 380 6.67 -26.63 5.21
CA ALA A 380 6.02 -27.22 4.04
C ALA A 380 6.81 -28.40 3.44
N ALA A 381 8.15 -28.30 3.39
CA ALA A 381 9.01 -29.42 2.97
C ALA A 381 8.82 -30.64 3.88
N THR A 382 8.78 -30.43 5.20
CA THR A 382 8.59 -31.52 6.18
C THR A 382 7.23 -32.20 5.97
N THR A 383 6.15 -31.42 5.80
CA THR A 383 4.80 -31.96 5.55
C THR A 383 4.73 -32.76 4.24
N ILE A 384 5.42 -32.32 3.19
CA ILE A 384 5.50 -33.07 1.93
C ILE A 384 6.20 -34.43 2.13
N GLU A 385 7.30 -34.46 2.87
CA GLU A 385 8.01 -35.72 3.15
C GLU A 385 7.19 -36.68 4.04
N GLU A 386 6.50 -36.16 5.05
CA GLU A 386 5.55 -36.94 5.86
C GLU A 386 4.39 -37.49 5.03
N GLY A 387 3.86 -36.68 4.10
CA GLY A 387 2.82 -37.10 3.15
C GLY A 387 3.28 -38.23 2.25
N LYS A 388 4.49 -38.13 1.67
CA LYS A 388 5.11 -39.20 0.86
C LYS A 388 5.25 -40.50 1.66
N ALA A 389 5.69 -40.43 2.91
CA ALA A 389 5.87 -41.61 3.76
C ALA A 389 4.53 -42.34 3.99
N LYS A 390 3.45 -41.61 4.27
CA LYS A 390 2.11 -42.19 4.46
C LYS A 390 1.55 -42.85 3.20
N LEU A 391 1.80 -42.26 2.02
CA LEU A 391 1.44 -42.87 0.74
C LEU A 391 2.18 -44.19 0.53
N ALA A 392 3.49 -44.22 0.80
CA ALA A 392 4.29 -45.43 0.67
C ALA A 392 3.85 -46.55 1.62
N GLU A 393 3.40 -46.22 2.84
CA GLU A 393 2.81 -47.19 3.77
C GLU A 393 1.51 -47.80 3.23
N PHE A 394 0.64 -46.99 2.61
CA PHE A 394 -0.59 -47.48 1.99
C PHE A 394 -0.30 -48.40 0.78
N GLU A 395 0.59 -47.98 -0.11
CA GLU A 395 1.03 -48.77 -1.27
C GLU A 395 1.65 -50.11 -0.84
N ALA A 396 2.44 -50.12 0.23
CA ALA A 396 3.01 -51.34 0.80
C ALA A 396 1.92 -52.27 1.37
N GLY A 397 0.88 -51.71 1.99
CA GLY A 397 -0.30 -52.48 2.43
C GLY A 397 -1.07 -53.10 1.27
N GLU A 398 -1.26 -52.35 0.17
CA GLU A 398 -1.89 -52.85 -1.05
C GLU A 398 -1.11 -54.02 -1.66
N ALA A 399 0.21 -53.90 -1.76
CA ALA A 399 1.08 -54.98 -2.24
C ALA A 399 1.01 -56.24 -1.35
N GLN A 400 0.90 -56.09 -0.02
CA GLN A 400 0.75 -57.24 0.89
C GLN A 400 -0.58 -57.97 0.71
N VAL A 401 -1.68 -57.23 0.53
CA VAL A 401 -2.99 -57.82 0.27
C VAL A 401 -3.02 -58.49 -1.10
N GLU A 402 -2.41 -57.89 -2.12
CA GLU A 402 -2.27 -58.50 -3.44
C GLU A 402 -1.46 -59.81 -3.38
N ALA A 403 -0.33 -59.82 -2.68
CA ALA A 403 0.48 -61.02 -2.45
C ALA A 403 -0.28 -62.11 -1.67
N GLY A 404 -1.08 -61.72 -0.68
CA GLY A 404 -1.95 -62.62 0.08
C GLY A 404 -3.03 -63.26 -0.80
N PHE A 405 -3.66 -62.48 -1.68
CA PHE A 405 -4.59 -63.02 -2.69
C PHE A 405 -3.90 -63.91 -3.71
N ALA A 406 -2.69 -63.58 -4.14
CA ALA A 406 -1.90 -64.43 -5.04
C ALA A 406 -1.63 -65.80 -4.40
N THR A 407 -1.21 -65.81 -3.12
CA THR A 407 -1.00 -67.04 -2.34
C THR A 407 -2.28 -67.86 -2.21
N LEU A 408 -3.42 -67.20 -1.95
CA LEU A 408 -4.72 -67.87 -1.85
C LEU A 408 -5.12 -68.55 -3.17
N LEU A 409 -4.76 -67.95 -4.31
CA LEU A 409 -5.01 -68.46 -5.66
C LEU A 409 -4.01 -69.54 -6.13
N GLU A 410 -2.94 -69.81 -5.38
CA GLU A 410 -2.09 -70.98 -5.63
C GLU A 410 -2.85 -72.29 -5.39
N ASN A 411 -3.89 -72.26 -4.54
CA ASN A 411 -4.80 -73.38 -4.39
C ASN A 411 -5.69 -73.53 -5.65
N PRO A 412 -5.56 -74.63 -6.41
CA PRO A 412 -6.25 -74.80 -7.68
C PRO A 412 -7.77 -74.83 -7.55
N ASP A 413 -8.30 -75.35 -6.44
CA ASP A 413 -9.74 -75.41 -6.19
C ASP A 413 -10.30 -74.01 -5.89
N VAL A 414 -9.54 -73.20 -5.14
CA VAL A 414 -9.90 -71.80 -4.88
C VAL A 414 -9.86 -71.02 -6.18
N LYS A 415 -8.81 -71.21 -6.99
CA LYS A 415 -8.68 -70.57 -8.29
C LYS A 415 -9.82 -70.93 -9.23
N ALA A 416 -10.19 -72.21 -9.36
CA ALA A 416 -11.28 -72.64 -10.23
C ALA A 416 -12.62 -71.98 -9.85
N LYS A 417 -12.84 -71.81 -8.54
CA LYS A 417 -14.01 -71.15 -7.97
C LYS A 417 -14.03 -69.63 -8.22
N VAL A 418 -12.88 -68.97 -8.11
CA VAL A 418 -12.74 -67.56 -8.49
C VAL A 418 -12.92 -67.36 -9.99
N ASP A 419 -12.33 -68.23 -10.83
CA ASP A 419 -12.49 -68.20 -12.29
C ASP A 419 -13.96 -68.45 -12.70
N ALA A 420 -14.74 -69.16 -11.88
CA ALA A 420 -16.19 -69.33 -12.04
C ALA A 420 -17.03 -68.13 -11.56
N GLY A 421 -16.39 -67.05 -11.09
CA GLY A 421 -17.03 -65.79 -10.72
C GLY A 421 -17.30 -65.59 -9.24
N MET A 422 -16.78 -66.43 -8.34
CA MET A 422 -16.89 -66.18 -6.90
C MET A 422 -15.85 -65.18 -6.39
N ASP A 423 -16.21 -64.44 -5.34
CA ASP A 423 -15.28 -63.58 -4.62
C ASP A 423 -14.09 -64.38 -4.07
N LYS A 424 -12.89 -63.78 -4.06
CA LYS A 424 -11.64 -64.45 -3.69
C LYS A 424 -11.65 -64.97 -2.25
N ILE A 425 -12.17 -64.19 -1.29
CA ILE A 425 -12.27 -64.60 0.11
C ILE A 425 -13.36 -65.66 0.27
N ALA A 426 -14.52 -65.47 -0.38
CA ALA A 426 -15.61 -66.43 -0.35
C ALA A 426 -15.20 -67.80 -0.89
N ALA A 427 -14.49 -67.83 -2.02
CA ALA A 427 -13.94 -69.05 -2.62
C ALA A 427 -12.95 -69.74 -1.66
N GLY A 428 -12.04 -68.98 -1.03
CA GLY A 428 -11.12 -69.50 -0.02
C GLY A 428 -11.82 -70.17 1.16
N ARG A 429 -12.84 -69.52 1.72
CA ARG A 429 -13.64 -70.07 2.83
C ARG A 429 -14.41 -71.32 2.44
N GLU A 430 -14.95 -71.34 1.23
CA GLU A 430 -15.73 -72.48 0.75
C GLU A 430 -14.86 -73.71 0.51
N VAL A 431 -13.70 -73.56 -0.13
CA VAL A 431 -12.73 -74.67 -0.30
C VAL A 431 -12.24 -75.17 1.05
N LEU A 432 -12.02 -74.27 2.01
CA LEU A 432 -11.65 -74.67 3.37
C LEU A 432 -12.76 -75.49 4.05
N ALA A 433 -14.03 -75.10 3.89
CA ALA A 433 -15.18 -75.83 4.40
C ALA A 433 -15.31 -77.22 3.75
N GLU A 434 -15.17 -77.30 2.43
CA GLU A 434 -15.19 -78.56 1.67
C GLU A 434 -14.05 -79.49 2.09
N SER A 435 -12.83 -78.98 2.16
CA SER A 435 -11.64 -79.73 2.61
C SER A 435 -11.80 -80.26 4.04
N THR A 436 -12.43 -79.50 4.92
CA THR A 436 -12.75 -79.93 6.29
C THR A 436 -13.74 -81.09 6.31
N VAL A 437 -14.79 -81.04 5.47
CA VAL A 437 -15.78 -82.11 5.33
C VAL A 437 -15.14 -83.37 4.73
N GLU A 438 -14.36 -83.23 3.65
CA GLU A 438 -13.68 -84.35 3.00
C GLU A 438 -12.68 -85.03 3.94
N THR A 439 -11.85 -84.23 4.62
CA THR A 439 -10.88 -84.73 5.61
C THR A 439 -11.56 -85.43 6.78
N THR A 440 -12.66 -84.88 7.30
CA THR A 440 -13.43 -85.50 8.39
C THR A 440 -14.03 -86.84 7.96
N ASN A 441 -14.62 -86.90 6.77
CA ASN A 441 -15.18 -88.13 6.22
C ASN A 441 -14.09 -89.20 6.00
N LEU A 442 -12.92 -88.80 5.50
CA LEU A 442 -11.78 -89.69 5.30
C LEU A 442 -11.23 -90.24 6.63
N LEU A 443 -11.01 -89.37 7.62
CA LEU A 443 -10.50 -89.76 8.94
C LEU A 443 -11.50 -90.62 9.71
N MET A 444 -12.80 -90.32 9.66
CA MET A 444 -13.86 -91.14 10.27
C MET A 444 -13.94 -92.52 9.60
N THR A 445 -13.82 -92.58 8.28
CA THR A 445 -13.77 -93.86 7.56
C THR A 445 -12.56 -94.69 7.99
N ARG A 446 -11.37 -94.08 8.10
CA ARG A 446 -10.16 -94.75 8.62
C ARG A 446 -10.34 -95.20 10.07
N LEU A 447 -10.92 -94.38 10.93
CA LEU A 447 -11.23 -94.72 12.33
C LEU A 447 -12.15 -95.93 12.44
N TYR A 448 -13.24 -95.97 11.66
CA TYR A 448 -14.17 -97.10 11.65
C TYR A 448 -13.50 -98.39 11.19
N ILE A 449 -12.60 -98.33 10.19
CA ILE A 449 -11.83 -99.49 9.74
C ILE A 449 -10.90 -99.99 10.86
N TYR A 450 -10.17 -99.11 11.54
CA TYR A 450 -9.25 -99.51 12.61
C TYR A 450 -9.99 -100.08 13.83
N LEU A 451 -11.14 -99.51 14.21
CA LEU A 451 -12.00 -100.07 15.26
C LEU A 451 -12.52 -101.46 14.89
N ALA A 452 -12.93 -101.67 13.63
CA ALA A 452 -13.40 -102.96 13.15
C ALA A 452 -12.29 -104.04 13.17
N ILE A 453 -11.05 -103.68 12.84
CA ILE A 453 -9.88 -104.57 12.91
C ILE A 453 -9.59 -104.97 14.37
N VAL A 454 -9.59 -104.00 15.30
CA VAL A 454 -9.39 -104.27 16.73
C VAL A 454 -10.50 -105.18 17.29
N LEU A 455 -11.77 -104.92 16.94
CA LEU A 455 -12.91 -105.75 17.36
C LEU A 455 -12.82 -107.17 16.80
N ALA A 456 -12.49 -107.32 15.51
CA ALA A 456 -12.29 -108.62 14.88
C ALA A 456 -11.14 -109.41 15.55
N ALA A 457 -10.05 -108.73 15.89
CA ALA A 457 -8.92 -109.33 16.59
C ALA A 457 -9.27 -109.77 18.02
N ILE A 458 -10.00 -108.95 18.78
CA ILE A 458 -10.48 -109.32 20.13
C ILE A 458 -11.39 -110.55 20.07
N LEU A 459 -12.34 -110.55 19.13
CA LEU A 459 -13.21 -111.71 18.92
C LEU A 459 -12.40 -112.94 18.47
N GLY A 460 -11.34 -112.76 17.68
CA GLY A 460 -10.38 -113.79 17.27
C GLY A 460 -9.63 -114.41 18.46
N ILE A 461 -9.15 -113.59 19.41
CA ILE A 461 -8.54 -114.05 20.66
C ILE A 461 -9.54 -114.84 21.50
N VAL A 462 -10.77 -114.33 21.68
CA VAL A 462 -11.82 -115.02 22.44
C VAL A 462 -12.17 -116.37 21.80
N ALA A 463 -12.30 -116.42 20.47
CA ALA A 463 -12.54 -117.67 19.73
C ALA A 463 -11.36 -118.66 19.85
N ALA A 464 -10.11 -118.17 19.80
CA ALA A 464 -8.92 -118.99 19.95
C ALA A 464 -8.78 -119.59 21.36
N ILE A 465 -9.09 -118.82 22.40
CA ILE A 465 -9.11 -119.26 23.81
C ILE A 465 -10.19 -120.33 24.03
N LEU A 466 -11.42 -120.09 23.54
CA LEU A 466 -12.52 -121.05 23.62
C LEU A 466 -12.22 -122.34 22.84
N GLY A 467 -11.60 -122.24 21.66
CA GLY A 467 -11.17 -123.39 20.85
C GLY A 467 -10.04 -124.21 21.51
N ALA A 468 -9.10 -123.55 22.18
CA ALA A 468 -8.05 -124.24 22.95
C ALA A 468 -8.62 -124.95 24.19
N GLY A 469 -9.66 -124.39 24.82
CA GLY A 469 -10.39 -124.98 25.95
C GLY A 469 -11.27 -126.19 25.57
N ALA A 470 -11.77 -126.24 24.33
CA ALA A 470 -12.55 -127.37 23.82
C ALA A 470 -11.76 -128.70 23.81
N ALA A 471 -10.42 -128.64 23.82
CA ALA A 471 -9.56 -129.82 23.88
C ALA A 471 -9.53 -130.53 25.25
N LYS A 472 -10.25 -130.01 26.27
CA LYS A 472 -10.31 -130.57 27.64
C LYS A 472 -11.72 -130.91 28.14
N MET A 473 -12.80 -130.75 27.35
CA MET A 473 -14.18 -131.04 27.80
C MET A 473 -15.11 -131.53 26.67
N PRO A 474 -15.82 -132.67 26.81
CA PRO A 474 -16.69 -133.22 25.78
C PRO A 474 -18.13 -132.70 25.91
N SER A 475 -18.36 -131.39 25.70
CA SER A 475 -19.74 -130.87 25.56
C SER A 475 -19.97 -130.19 24.20
N ILE A 476 -20.89 -130.75 23.42
CA ILE A 476 -21.26 -130.30 22.07
C ILE A 476 -21.74 -128.83 22.04
N GLY A 477 -22.31 -128.33 23.14
CA GLY A 477 -22.81 -126.95 23.24
C GLY A 477 -21.71 -125.88 23.19
N LYS A 478 -20.55 -126.11 23.81
CA LYS A 478 -19.43 -125.14 23.81
C LYS A 478 -18.60 -125.20 22.52
N ILE A 479 -18.56 -126.35 21.84
CA ILE A 479 -17.97 -126.49 20.49
C ILE A 479 -18.81 -125.71 19.45
N LYS A 480 -20.15 -125.76 19.55
CA LYS A 480 -21.04 -124.91 18.75
C LYS A 480 -20.80 -123.42 19.01
N GLY A 481 -20.57 -123.02 20.27
CA GLY A 481 -20.22 -121.64 20.64
C GLY A 481 -18.91 -121.16 20.02
N GLY A 482 -17.84 -121.97 20.06
CA GLY A 482 -16.55 -121.64 19.42
C GLY A 482 -16.61 -121.59 17.90
N ILE A 483 -17.40 -122.44 17.26
CA ILE A 483 -17.67 -122.38 15.81
C ILE A 483 -18.52 -121.14 15.48
N LEU A 484 -19.55 -120.84 16.27
CA LEU A 484 -20.42 -119.69 16.04
C LEU A 484 -19.66 -118.37 16.22
N LEU A 485 -18.75 -118.28 17.20
CA LEU A 485 -17.82 -117.15 17.38
C LEU A 485 -16.71 -117.11 16.32
N GLY A 486 -16.20 -118.26 15.86
CA GLY A 486 -15.27 -118.38 14.74
C GLY A 486 -15.89 -117.95 13.40
N ILE A 487 -17.17 -118.25 13.20
CA ILE A 487 -17.94 -117.77 12.07
C ILE A 487 -18.30 -116.30 12.26
N ALA A 488 -18.68 -115.86 13.46
CA ALA A 488 -18.95 -114.44 13.74
C ALA A 488 -17.70 -113.57 13.56
N THR A 489 -16.51 -114.04 13.91
CA THR A 489 -15.22 -113.38 13.63
C THR A 489 -14.94 -113.32 12.14
N VAL A 490 -15.18 -114.39 11.39
CA VAL A 490 -15.08 -114.39 9.92
C VAL A 490 -16.10 -113.42 9.32
N VAL A 491 -17.34 -113.41 9.79
CA VAL A 491 -18.42 -112.53 9.31
C VAL A 491 -18.14 -111.07 9.65
N VAL A 492 -17.66 -110.75 10.86
CA VAL A 492 -17.28 -109.39 11.27
C VAL A 492 -16.04 -108.93 10.51
N SER A 493 -15.06 -109.80 10.28
CA SER A 493 -13.87 -109.49 9.48
C SER A 493 -14.22 -109.28 8.01
N ILE A 494 -15.08 -110.13 7.43
CA ILE A 494 -15.57 -110.00 6.06
C ILE A 494 -16.48 -108.77 5.95
N ALA A 495 -17.35 -108.49 6.92
CA ALA A 495 -18.20 -107.30 6.93
C ALA A 495 -17.38 -106.01 7.05
N ALA A 496 -16.31 -106.01 7.84
CA ALA A 496 -15.35 -104.91 7.91
C ALA A 496 -14.59 -104.73 6.59
N CYS A 497 -14.14 -105.84 5.98
CA CYS A 497 -13.54 -105.83 4.65
C CYS A 497 -14.55 -105.31 3.60
N VAL A 498 -15.79 -105.79 3.59
CA VAL A 498 -16.85 -105.43 2.64
C VAL A 498 -17.34 -104.01 2.83
N TYR A 499 -17.47 -103.51 4.07
CA TYR A 499 -17.81 -102.10 4.33
C TYR A 499 -16.69 -101.17 3.87
N GLY A 500 -15.42 -101.51 4.15
CA GLY A 500 -14.27 -100.81 3.57
C GLY A 500 -14.23 -100.91 2.04
N PHE A 501 -14.62 -102.07 1.48
CA PHE A 501 -14.67 -102.35 0.04
C PHE A 501 -15.78 -101.56 -0.68
N ALA A 502 -16.97 -101.48 -0.08
CA ALA A 502 -18.12 -100.80 -0.66
C ALA A 502 -17.95 -99.28 -0.64
N ASN A 503 -17.26 -98.73 0.36
CA ASN A 503 -17.19 -97.30 0.57
C ASN A 503 -15.85 -96.66 0.14
N THR A 504 -14.77 -97.43 -0.05
CA THR A 504 -13.43 -96.83 -0.22
C THR A 504 -12.38 -97.66 -0.97
N PHE A 505 -12.76 -98.75 -1.67
CA PHE A 505 -11.77 -99.71 -2.20
C PHE A 505 -10.75 -99.13 -3.18
N PHE A 506 -11.11 -98.16 -4.03
CA PHE A 506 -10.20 -97.64 -5.05
C PHE A 506 -9.26 -96.52 -4.56
N LYS A 507 -9.53 -95.86 -3.43
CA LYS A 507 -8.62 -94.85 -2.84
C LYS A 507 -7.66 -95.43 -1.78
N LEU A 508 -7.87 -96.68 -1.36
CA LEU A 508 -7.08 -97.32 -0.29
C LEU A 508 -5.78 -98.00 -0.80
N PHE A 509 -5.68 -98.29 -2.11
CA PHE A 509 -4.56 -99.07 -2.66
C PHE A 509 -3.27 -98.29 -2.92
N ASP A 510 -3.28 -96.96 -2.81
CA ASP A 510 -2.06 -96.15 -2.98
C ASP A 510 -1.10 -96.25 -1.78
N ALA A 511 -1.50 -96.90 -0.67
CA ALA A 511 -0.60 -97.24 0.43
C ALA A 511 -0.94 -98.63 0.99
N LEU A 512 -0.19 -99.65 0.60
CA LEU A 512 -0.25 -100.97 1.24
C LEU A 512 0.32 -100.87 2.66
N THR A 513 -0.49 -100.43 3.62
CA THR A 513 -0.05 -100.27 5.01
C THR A 513 0.07 -101.62 5.72
N LEU A 514 0.96 -101.70 6.71
CA LEU A 514 1.15 -102.88 7.58
C LEU A 514 -0.18 -103.41 8.17
N GLN A 515 -1.17 -102.54 8.32
CA GLN A 515 -2.51 -102.83 8.86
C GLN A 515 -3.41 -103.57 7.86
N SER A 516 -3.35 -103.22 6.57
CA SER A 516 -4.08 -103.94 5.50
C SER A 516 -3.57 -105.38 5.36
N ALA A 517 -2.25 -105.57 5.50
CA ALA A 517 -1.63 -106.90 5.58
C ALA A 517 -2.09 -107.66 6.84
N ALA A 518 -2.17 -107.00 8.00
CA ALA A 518 -2.66 -107.63 9.24
C ALA A 518 -4.12 -108.09 9.15
N ALA A 519 -5.00 -107.31 8.50
CA ALA A 519 -6.41 -107.68 8.28
C ALA A 519 -6.55 -108.89 7.34
N ILE A 520 -5.78 -108.93 6.25
CA ILE A 520 -5.75 -110.08 5.32
C ILE A 520 -5.24 -111.33 6.05
N VAL A 521 -4.17 -111.20 6.84
CA VAL A 521 -3.62 -112.29 7.66
C VAL A 521 -4.67 -112.77 8.68
N LEU A 522 -5.42 -111.87 9.34
CA LEU A 522 -6.51 -112.21 10.24
C LEU A 522 -7.63 -113.01 9.55
N VAL A 523 -8.04 -112.62 8.34
CA VAL A 523 -9.06 -113.34 7.56
C VAL A 523 -8.56 -114.72 7.16
N VAL A 524 -7.33 -114.80 6.62
CA VAL A 524 -6.71 -116.07 6.19
C VAL A 524 -6.56 -117.03 7.37
N PHE A 525 -6.02 -116.57 8.50
CA PHE A 525 -5.90 -117.41 9.69
C PHE A 525 -7.28 -117.77 10.25
N SER A 526 -8.27 -116.88 10.21
CA SER A 526 -9.65 -117.15 10.68
C SER A 526 -10.30 -118.26 9.86
N LEU A 527 -10.14 -118.23 8.54
CA LEU A 527 -10.58 -119.29 7.65
C LEU A 527 -9.84 -120.61 7.93
N ILE A 528 -8.52 -120.58 8.15
CA ILE A 528 -7.72 -121.76 8.51
C ILE A 528 -8.18 -122.34 9.86
N PHE A 529 -8.50 -121.49 10.84
CA PHE A 529 -8.99 -121.90 12.16
C PHE A 529 -10.39 -122.50 12.11
N VAL A 530 -11.33 -121.88 11.38
CA VAL A 530 -12.66 -122.44 11.11
C VAL A 530 -12.54 -123.78 10.39
N PHE A 531 -11.68 -123.87 9.37
CA PHE A 531 -11.42 -125.11 8.65
C PHE A 531 -10.79 -126.20 9.54
N ALA A 532 -9.87 -125.83 10.44
CA ALA A 532 -9.28 -126.75 11.40
C ALA A 532 -10.30 -127.27 12.42
N ILE A 533 -11.22 -126.43 12.92
CA ILE A 533 -12.31 -126.85 13.80
C ILE A 533 -13.32 -127.74 13.06
N LEU A 534 -13.68 -127.42 11.82
CA LEU A 534 -14.57 -128.25 11.00
C LEU A 534 -13.96 -129.64 10.73
N ARG A 535 -12.65 -129.70 10.47
CA ARG A 535 -11.92 -130.96 10.33
C ARG A 535 -11.86 -131.73 11.65
N TYR A 536 -11.75 -131.05 12.79
CA TYR A 536 -11.80 -131.67 14.12
C TYR A 536 -13.18 -132.25 14.43
N LYS A 537 -14.28 -131.55 14.07
CA LYS A 537 -15.66 -132.09 14.17
C LYS A 537 -15.78 -133.39 13.36
N ASN A 538 -15.31 -133.39 12.12
CA ASN A 538 -15.39 -134.59 11.26
C ASN A 538 -14.51 -135.73 11.80
N ALA A 539 -13.34 -135.42 12.35
CA ALA A 539 -12.47 -136.40 13.00
C ALA A 539 -13.05 -136.95 14.33
N LEU A 540 -13.76 -136.13 15.11
CA LEU A 540 -14.41 -136.54 16.35
C LEU A 540 -15.65 -137.39 16.08
N VAL A 541 -16.42 -137.05 15.03
CA VAL A 541 -17.55 -137.86 14.54
C VAL A 541 -17.06 -139.22 14.02
N ALA A 542 -15.94 -139.25 13.28
CA ALA A 542 -15.32 -140.49 12.81
C ALA A 542 -14.74 -141.37 13.95
N LEU A 543 -14.26 -140.76 15.04
CA LEU A 543 -13.76 -141.49 16.22
C LEU A 543 -14.87 -142.02 17.14
N MET A 544 -16.09 -141.48 17.05
CA MET A 544 -17.26 -141.96 17.80
C MET A 544 -18.13 -142.96 17.02
N THR A 545 -17.84 -143.19 15.73
CA THR A 545 -18.60 -144.11 14.84
C THR A 545 -17.80 -145.34 14.42
N ALA A 546 -16.56 -145.47 14.87
CA ALA A 546 -15.80 -146.72 14.77
C ALA A 546 -16.13 -147.57 16.01
N GLU A 547 -17.11 -148.48 15.87
CA GLU A 547 -17.39 -149.56 16.83
C GLU A 547 -16.28 -150.62 16.82
#